data_AF-A0AA39LX98-F1
#
_entry.id   AF-A0AA39LX98-F1
#
_cell.length_a   1.000
_cell.length_b   1.000
_cell.length_c   1.000
_cell.angle_alpha   90.00
_cell.angle_beta   90.00
_cell.angle_gamma   90.00
#
_symmetry.space_group_name_H-M   'P 1'
#
loop_
_entity.id
_entity.type
_entity.pdbx_description
1 polymer ?
#
loop_
_entity_poly.entity_id
_entity_poly.type
_entity_poly.pdbx_seq_one_letter_code
_entity_poly.pdbx_strand_id
1 'polypeptide(L)'
;MNATWRLLTSLFFVHFAHSITCQCQNDPSECSTGASSCSGKYCFAVRHTNLTTNRVIAFQSCTNESVIISNTAANKAECYKYPSQNAEQVICYCATDKCNDQTLIDEFKKKASCRAEVSLVLKLMLVLIAYLCIGGNVL
;
A
#
# COMPACT_ATOMS: atom_id res chain seq x y z
N MET A 1 61.56 6.58 -26.82
CA MET A 1 60.91 7.87 -26.50
C MET A 1 59.49 7.82 -27.03
N ASN A 2 58.51 7.92 -26.13
CA ASN A 2 57.13 8.44 -26.30
C ASN A 2 56.20 7.80 -27.35
N ALA A 3 54.96 7.44 -27.09
CA ALA A 3 54.17 7.51 -25.87
C ALA A 3 52.96 6.57 -26.01
N THR A 4 52.85 5.65 -25.07
CA THR A 4 51.63 4.93 -24.71
C THR A 4 50.58 5.92 -24.18
N TRP A 5 49.56 6.21 -24.98
CA TRP A 5 48.28 6.79 -24.53
C TRP A 5 47.19 5.83 -25.02
N ARG A 6 46.82 4.78 -24.29
CA ARG A 6 45.78 4.82 -23.24
C ARG A 6 44.68 5.86 -23.52
N LEU A 7 43.95 5.67 -24.62
CA LEU A 7 42.58 6.15 -24.71
C LEU A 7 41.72 5.21 -23.85
N LEU A 8 41.70 5.58 -22.57
CA LEU A 8 40.79 5.12 -21.54
C LEU A 8 39.34 5.18 -22.07
N THR A 9 38.73 4.00 -22.19
CA THR A 9 37.42 3.70 -21.61
C THR A 9 36.55 4.92 -21.28
N SER A 10 35.91 5.51 -22.29
CA SER A 10 34.59 6.12 -22.09
C SER A 10 33.57 5.01 -21.91
N LEU A 11 33.68 4.30 -20.78
CA LEU A 11 32.50 3.71 -20.15
C LEU A 11 31.64 4.90 -19.76
N PHE A 12 30.72 5.29 -20.65
CA PHE A 12 29.50 5.94 -20.24
C PHE A 12 28.82 4.97 -19.28
N PHE A 13 29.22 4.99 -18.01
CA PHE A 13 28.33 4.68 -16.92
C PHE A 13 27.27 5.78 -16.98
N VAL A 14 26.31 5.62 -17.89
CA VAL A 14 24.96 6.08 -17.60
C VAL A 14 24.69 5.43 -16.25
N HIS A 15 24.77 6.23 -15.19
CA HIS A 15 24.17 5.89 -13.92
C HIS A 15 22.70 5.76 -14.25
N PHE A 16 22.29 4.60 -14.77
CA PHE A 16 20.91 4.19 -14.76
C PHE A 16 20.60 4.14 -13.27
N ALA A 17 20.04 5.24 -12.76
CA ALA A 17 19.20 5.18 -11.60
C ALA A 17 18.23 4.06 -11.93
N HIS A 18 18.40 2.90 -11.30
CA HIS A 18 17.60 1.73 -11.58
C HIS A 18 16.18 2.08 -11.14
N SER A 19 15.40 2.62 -12.07
CA SER A 19 14.00 2.88 -11.87
C SER A 19 13.26 1.60 -12.21
N ILE A 20 12.47 1.15 -11.26
CA ILE A 20 11.56 0.02 -11.41
C ILE A 20 10.20 0.54 -11.88
N THR A 21 9.44 -0.33 -12.52
CA THR A 21 8.07 -0.07 -12.93
C THR A 21 7.14 -0.51 -11.83
N CYS A 22 6.32 0.39 -11.28
CA CYS A 22 5.35 0.10 -10.23
C CYS A 22 3.93 0.13 -10.78
N GLN A 23 3.00 -0.56 -10.13
CA GLN A 23 1.59 -0.35 -10.40
C GLN A 23 1.16 0.99 -9.83
N CYS A 24 0.30 1.70 -10.56
CA CYS A 24 -0.28 2.96 -10.14
C CYS A 24 -1.80 2.83 -10.17
N GLN A 25 -2.45 2.99 -9.03
CA GLN A 25 -3.91 2.93 -8.96
C GLN A 25 -4.44 3.68 -7.74
N ASN A 26 -5.52 4.42 -7.94
CA ASN A 26 -6.21 5.21 -6.92
C ASN A 26 -5.31 6.25 -6.20
N ASP A 27 -4.13 6.57 -6.76
CA ASP A 27 -3.28 7.64 -6.27
C ASP A 27 -3.61 8.94 -7.03
N PRO A 28 -4.14 9.98 -6.36
CA PRO A 28 -4.48 11.25 -6.98
C PRO A 28 -3.27 12.13 -7.34
N SER A 29 -2.07 11.80 -6.84
CA SER A 29 -0.86 12.63 -6.97
C SER A 29 0.01 12.27 -8.16
N GLU A 30 0.27 10.97 -8.37
CA GLU A 30 1.28 10.51 -9.34
C GLU A 30 0.73 9.65 -10.48
N CYS A 31 -0.47 9.06 -10.34
CA CYS A 31 -1.13 8.44 -11.49
C CYS A 31 -1.73 9.55 -12.35
N SER A 32 -0.92 10.10 -13.26
CA SER A 32 -1.41 10.93 -14.36
C SER A 32 -2.66 10.26 -14.97
N THR A 33 -3.70 11.04 -15.24
CA THR A 33 -5.05 10.56 -15.54
C THR A 33 -5.05 9.44 -16.59
N GLY A 34 -5.17 8.18 -16.15
CA GLY A 34 -5.18 6.99 -17.02
C GLY A 34 -3.90 6.13 -17.03
N ALA A 35 -2.84 6.52 -16.32
CA ALA A 35 -1.64 5.70 -16.17
C ALA A 35 -1.87 4.59 -15.13
N SER A 36 -1.73 3.33 -15.57
CA SER A 36 -1.80 2.13 -14.71
C SER A 36 -0.45 1.75 -14.09
N SER A 37 0.60 2.51 -14.40
CA SER A 37 1.96 2.29 -13.94
C SER A 37 2.73 3.58 -13.81
N CYS A 38 3.71 3.61 -12.91
CA CYS A 38 4.64 4.71 -12.76
C CYS A 38 6.07 4.18 -12.58
N SER A 39 7.09 5.04 -12.77
CA SER A 39 8.49 4.65 -12.65
C SER A 39 9.15 5.35 -11.47
N GLY A 40 9.74 4.57 -10.57
CA GLY A 40 10.44 5.10 -9.40
C GLY A 40 11.49 4.14 -8.87
N LYS A 41 12.16 4.46 -7.78
CA LYS A 41 13.13 3.54 -7.13
C LYS A 41 12.44 2.46 -6.31
N TYR A 42 11.28 2.79 -5.75
CA TYR A 42 10.50 1.91 -4.89
C TYR A 42 9.03 1.97 -5.28
N CYS A 43 8.37 0.82 -5.18
CA CYS A 43 6.92 0.75 -5.28
C CYS A 43 6.33 0.76 -3.88
N PHE A 44 5.17 1.38 -3.73
CA PHE A 44 4.46 1.34 -2.47
C PHE A 44 2.96 1.14 -2.64
N ALA A 45 2.35 0.67 -1.56
CA ALA A 45 0.92 0.51 -1.40
C ALA A 45 0.51 1.02 -0.03
N VAL A 46 -0.51 1.88 0.00
CA VAL A 46 -1.03 2.51 1.20
C VAL A 46 -2.41 1.97 1.50
N ARG A 47 -2.67 1.70 2.77
CA ARG A 47 -4.01 1.52 3.34
C ARG A 47 -4.18 2.53 4.46
N HIS A 48 -5.05 3.50 4.26
CA HIS A 48 -5.47 4.45 5.28
C HIS A 48 -6.87 4.10 5.77
N THR A 49 -7.04 3.90 7.07
CA THR A 49 -8.32 3.65 7.72
C THR A 49 -8.64 4.80 8.65
N ASN A 50 -9.70 5.54 8.37
CA ASN A 50 -10.25 6.51 9.30
C ASN A 50 -11.08 5.75 10.35
N LEU A 51 -10.64 5.77 11.60
CA LEU A 51 -11.25 5.03 12.70
C LEU A 51 -12.59 5.65 13.15
N THR A 52 -12.81 6.93 12.90
CA THR A 52 -14.06 7.64 13.24
C THR A 52 -15.20 7.28 12.29
N THR A 53 -14.90 7.23 10.99
CA THR A 53 -15.90 6.98 9.92
C THR A 53 -15.91 5.53 9.44
N ASN A 54 -14.95 4.71 9.90
CA ASN A 54 -14.64 3.39 9.33
C ASN A 54 -14.36 3.40 7.82
N ARG A 55 -14.05 4.57 7.25
CA ARG A 55 -13.71 4.70 5.83
C ARG A 55 -12.31 4.19 5.59
N VAL A 56 -12.15 3.34 4.56
CA VAL A 56 -10.85 2.85 4.11
C VAL A 56 -10.54 3.40 2.73
N ILE A 57 -9.32 3.89 2.59
CA ILE A 57 -8.75 4.37 1.33
C ILE A 57 -7.50 3.53 1.09
N ALA A 58 -7.38 2.94 -0.10
CA ALA A 58 -6.21 2.18 -0.49
C ALA A 58 -5.76 2.57 -1.90
N PHE A 59 -4.47 2.78 -2.06
CA PHE A 59 -3.85 3.20 -3.33
C PHE A 59 -2.42 2.68 -3.43
N GLN A 60 -1.91 2.67 -4.65
CA GLN A 60 -0.58 2.18 -4.99
C GLN A 60 0.10 3.13 -5.95
N SER A 61 1.41 3.31 -5.77
CA SER A 61 2.22 4.25 -6.54
C SER A 61 3.71 3.93 -6.40
N CYS A 62 4.57 4.84 -6.86
CA CYS A 62 6.02 4.75 -6.78
C CYS A 62 6.60 5.96 -6.07
N THR A 63 7.80 5.78 -5.52
CA THR A 63 8.56 6.88 -4.93
C THR A 63 10.03 6.77 -5.30
N ASN A 64 10.67 7.94 -5.35
CA ASN A 64 12.12 8.08 -5.50
C ASN A 64 12.81 8.40 -4.16
N GLU A 65 12.02 8.60 -3.10
CA GLU A 65 12.54 8.86 -1.76
C GLU A 65 13.26 7.62 -1.21
N SER A 66 14.29 7.86 -0.40
CA SER A 66 15.02 6.78 0.26
C SER A 66 14.13 6.12 1.32
N VAL A 67 13.79 4.86 1.09
CA VAL A 67 13.07 4.02 2.04
C VAL A 67 14.02 2.99 2.62
N ILE A 68 14.00 2.81 3.94
CA ILE A 68 14.75 1.74 4.58
C ILE A 68 13.98 0.46 4.32
N ILE A 69 14.51 -0.42 3.47
CA ILE A 69 13.97 -1.75 3.23
C ILE A 69 15.04 -2.73 3.65
N SER A 70 14.77 -3.52 4.68
CA SER A 70 15.68 -4.47 5.29
C SER A 70 16.03 -5.61 4.33
N ASN A 71 15.16 -5.88 3.35
CA ASN A 71 15.34 -6.94 2.37
C ASN A 71 14.93 -6.49 0.97
N THR A 72 15.90 -6.02 0.19
CA THR A 72 15.72 -5.62 -1.22
C THR A 72 15.75 -6.81 -2.20
N ALA A 73 16.07 -8.02 -1.72
CA ALA A 73 16.37 -9.17 -2.57
C ALA A 73 15.17 -10.12 -2.80
N ALA A 74 14.02 -9.87 -2.18
CA ALA A 74 12.84 -10.71 -2.33
C ALA A 74 11.65 -9.86 -2.81
N ASN A 75 10.76 -10.44 -3.63
CA ASN A 75 9.44 -9.91 -3.98
C ASN A 75 8.49 -9.77 -2.76
N LYS A 76 9.04 -9.50 -1.57
CA LYS A 76 8.32 -9.32 -0.32
C LYS A 76 8.28 -7.84 -0.03
N ALA A 77 7.07 -7.29 0.07
CA ALA A 77 6.89 -5.92 0.53
C ALA A 77 7.13 -5.83 2.04
N GLU A 78 7.83 -4.78 2.46
CA GLU A 78 8.03 -4.45 3.86
C GLU A 78 7.01 -3.40 4.29
N CYS A 79 6.23 -3.73 5.32
CA CYS A 79 5.05 -2.95 5.70
C CYS A 79 5.22 -2.28 7.06
N TYR A 80 4.98 -0.98 7.09
CA TYR A 80 5.03 -0.15 8.28
C TYR A 80 3.64 0.32 8.67
N LYS A 81 3.35 0.27 9.97
CA LYS A 81 2.11 0.80 10.53
C LYS A 81 2.37 2.13 11.23
N TYR A 82 1.56 3.11 10.89
CA TYR A 82 1.56 4.45 11.45
C TYR A 82 0.22 4.66 12.18
N PRO A 83 0.17 4.41 13.49
CA PRO A 83 -1.01 4.69 14.28
C PRO A 83 -1.17 6.20 14.50
N SER A 84 -2.41 6.68 14.41
CA SER A 84 -2.84 8.02 14.79
C SER A 84 -4.12 7.89 15.62
N GLN A 85 -4.44 8.91 16.45
CA GLN A 85 -5.60 8.86 17.36
C GLN A 85 -6.90 8.47 16.68
N ASN A 86 -7.11 8.91 15.43
CA ASN A 86 -8.33 8.68 14.67
C ASN A 86 -8.09 7.99 13.32
N ALA A 87 -6.88 7.50 13.07
CA ALA A 87 -6.56 6.84 11.82
C ALA A 87 -5.48 5.76 12.00
N GLU A 88 -5.58 4.70 11.22
CA GLU A 88 -4.52 3.71 11.06
C GLU A 88 -4.05 3.75 9.61
N GLN A 89 -2.76 4.06 9.41
CA GLN A 89 -2.15 4.00 8.09
C GLN A 89 -1.14 2.86 8.04
N VAL A 90 -1.22 2.05 7.00
CA VAL A 90 -0.23 1.01 6.70
C VAL A 90 0.36 1.32 5.35
N ILE A 91 1.69 1.38 5.25
CA ILE A 91 2.40 1.58 3.99
C ILE A 91 3.35 0.41 3.79
N CYS A 92 3.22 -0.28 2.67
CA CYS A 92 4.14 -1.33 2.26
C CYS A 92 5.02 -0.83 1.12
N TYR A 93 6.32 -1.11 1.21
CA TYR A 93 7.31 -0.75 0.21
C TYR A 93 8.00 -1.98 -0.36
N CYS A 94 8.40 -1.92 -1.63
CA CYS A 94 9.16 -2.97 -2.28
C CYS A 94 10.01 -2.40 -3.42
N ALA A 95 11.04 -3.13 -3.84
CA ALA A 95 12.08 -2.66 -4.75
C ALA A 95 12.18 -3.48 -6.05
N THR A 96 11.11 -4.19 -6.43
CA THR A 96 11.06 -4.99 -7.67
C THR A 96 9.91 -4.56 -8.56
N ASP A 97 9.98 -4.86 -9.86
CA ASP A 97 8.94 -4.44 -10.80
C ASP A 97 7.56 -4.98 -10.41
N LYS A 98 6.59 -4.05 -10.31
CA LYS A 98 5.17 -4.28 -10.06
C LYS A 98 4.89 -5.09 -8.79
N CYS A 99 5.78 -5.00 -7.82
CA CYS A 99 5.67 -5.70 -6.54
C CYS A 99 4.55 -5.17 -5.64
N ASN A 100 4.10 -3.93 -5.87
CA ASN A 100 2.91 -3.36 -5.26
C ASN A 100 1.66 -3.83 -6.02
N ASP A 101 1.46 -5.14 -6.09
CA ASP A 101 0.38 -5.72 -6.88
C ASP A 101 -1.02 -5.47 -6.28
N GLN A 102 -2.02 -5.67 -7.13
CA GLN A 102 -3.42 -5.58 -6.73
C GLN A 102 -3.79 -6.55 -5.60
N THR A 103 -3.09 -7.69 -5.46
CA THR A 103 -3.32 -8.67 -4.39
C THR A 103 -3.09 -8.03 -3.02
N LEU A 104 -2.01 -7.27 -2.87
CA LEU A 104 -1.70 -6.56 -1.62
C LEU A 104 -2.80 -5.54 -1.25
N ILE A 105 -3.35 -4.85 -2.26
CA ILE A 105 -4.49 -3.93 -2.08
C ILE A 105 -5.77 -4.67 -1.73
N ASP A 106 -6.02 -5.84 -2.33
CA ASP A 106 -7.22 -6.63 -2.05
C ASP A 106 -7.16 -7.29 -0.67
N GLU A 107 -5.98 -7.68 -0.20
CA GLU A 107 -5.76 -8.09 1.20
C GLU A 107 -6.12 -6.95 2.18
N PHE A 108 -5.73 -5.72 1.84
CA PHE A 108 -6.08 -4.54 2.62
C PHE A 108 -7.59 -4.26 2.64
N LYS A 109 -8.28 -4.47 1.52
CA LYS A 109 -9.74 -4.36 1.43
C LYS A 109 -10.45 -5.48 2.20
N LYS A 110 -9.99 -6.72 2.11
CA LYS A 110 -10.58 -7.86 2.83
C LYS A 110 -10.55 -7.65 4.35
N LYS A 111 -9.41 -7.19 4.88
CA LYS A 111 -9.28 -6.84 6.30
C LYS A 111 -10.16 -5.65 6.72
N ALA A 112 -10.48 -4.74 5.80
CA ALA A 112 -11.45 -3.67 6.05
C ALA A 112 -12.90 -4.17 6.11
N SER A 113 -13.29 -5.01 5.13
CA SER A 113 -14.64 -5.55 5.01
C SER A 113 -15.01 -6.44 6.20
N CYS A 114 -14.10 -7.29 6.69
CA CYS A 114 -14.35 -8.09 7.91
C CYS A 114 -14.66 -7.23 9.14
N ARG A 115 -14.09 -6.01 9.25
CA ARG A 115 -14.38 -5.12 10.39
C ARG A 115 -15.76 -4.47 10.29
N ALA A 116 -16.22 -4.19 9.08
CA ALA A 116 -17.56 -3.65 8.83
C ALA A 116 -18.65 -4.70 9.11
N GLU A 117 -18.42 -5.97 8.73
CA GLU A 117 -19.40 -7.03 8.97
C GLU A 117 -19.54 -7.41 10.44
N VAL A 118 -18.45 -7.42 11.22
CA VAL A 118 -18.54 -7.65 12.68
C VAL A 118 -19.38 -6.56 13.36
N SER A 119 -19.28 -5.30 12.91
CA SER A 119 -20.12 -4.21 13.42
C SER A 119 -21.60 -4.41 13.07
N LEU A 120 -21.90 -4.90 11.87
CA LEU A 120 -23.28 -5.18 11.45
C LEU A 120 -23.88 -6.38 12.19
N VAL A 121 -23.14 -7.49 12.31
CA VAL A 121 -23.56 -8.71 13.02
C VAL A 121 -23.76 -8.42 14.51
N LEU A 122 -22.84 -7.67 15.14
CA LEU A 122 -22.98 -7.27 16.54
C LEU A 122 -24.21 -6.38 16.74
N LYS A 123 -24.48 -5.42 15.83
CA LYS A 123 -25.69 -4.60 15.87
C LYS A 123 -26.95 -5.44 15.67
N LEU A 124 -26.95 -6.40 14.75
CA LEU A 124 -28.09 -7.29 14.50
C LEU A 124 -28.38 -8.17 15.72
N MET A 125 -27.33 -8.72 16.35
CA MET A 125 -27.42 -9.51 17.57
C MET A 125 -27.97 -8.67 18.74
N LEU A 126 -27.51 -7.42 18.91
CA LEU A 126 -28.04 -6.52 19.93
C LEU A 126 -29.52 -6.17 19.71
N VAL A 127 -29.95 -5.97 18.46
CA VAL A 127 -31.37 -5.74 18.12
C VAL A 127 -32.23 -6.98 18.41
N LEU A 128 -31.74 -8.17 18.07
CA LEU A 128 -32.41 -9.45 18.38
C LEU A 128 -32.56 -9.67 19.89
N ILE A 129 -31.50 -9.39 20.67
CA ILE A 129 -31.55 -9.48 22.14
C ILE A 129 -32.55 -8.47 22.70
N ALA A 130 -32.54 -7.22 22.22
CA ALA A 130 -33.51 -6.21 22.65
C ALA A 130 -34.95 -6.63 22.32
N TYR A 131 -35.20 -7.20 21.13
CA TYR A 131 -36.52 -7.72 20.76
C TYR A 131 -36.98 -8.87 21.66
N LEU A 132 -36.08 -9.78 22.03
CA LEU A 132 -36.39 -10.89 22.95
C LEU A 132 -36.64 -10.39 24.38
N CYS A 133 -35.93 -9.35 24.84
CA CYS A 133 -36.15 -8.75 26.15
C CYS A 133 -37.44 -7.92 26.23
N ILE A 134 -37.89 -7.30 25.15
CA ILE A 134 -39.12 -6.47 25.12
C ILE A 134 -40.36 -7.34 24.81
N GLY A 135 -40.21 -8.40 24.00
CA GLY A 135 -41.29 -9.33 23.66
C GLY A 135 -41.61 -10.39 24.72
N GLY A 136 -40.77 -10.53 25.75
CA GLY A 136 -40.96 -11.50 26.83
C GLY A 136 -41.87 -11.06 27.99
N ASN A 137 -42.50 -9.88 27.90
CA ASN A 137 -43.35 -9.31 28.97
C ASN A 137 -44.85 -9.23 28.59
N VAL A 138 -45.29 -10.08 27.65
CA VAL A 138 -46.72 -10.28 27.35
C VAL A 138 -47.03 -11.77 27.43
N LEU A 139 -47.11 -12.27 28.66
CA LEU A 139 -47.85 -13.48 29.03
C LEU A 139 -48.25 -13.37 30.51
#